data_AF-A0A967WPP1-F1
#
_entry.id   AF-A0A967WPP1-F1
#
_cell.length_a   1.000
_cell.length_b   1.000
_cell.length_c   1.000
_cell.angle_alpha   90.00
_cell.angle_beta   90.00
_cell.angle_gamma   90.00
#
_symmetry.space_group_name_H-M   'P 1'
#
loop_
_entity.id
_entity.type
_entity.pdbx_description
1 polymer ?
#
loop_
_entity_poly.entity_id
_entity_poly.type
_entity_poly.pdbx_seq_one_letter_code
_entity_poly.pdbx_strand_id
1 'polypeptide(L)'
;MTQKLGSENEAPKPRPRRVETKKLEPEVEMENSVEVVTPAPHLGLTRDETNWAALAHASILLTLLLGVLTGGIAVFLGPIVPALIWYAYRDKSEYVTEQARQATIFQVAGLLALLALAVVGAILVAVGWAVSAVLVIVLVGLILLVVMAIVTLLWGAAIIALPIAQVVYGCYAALEAYNGRPFRYWWVADVIDRYQAQA
;
A
#
# COMPACT_ATOMS: atom_id res chain seq x y z
N MET A 1 2.75 73.88 38.49
CA MET A 1 3.85 74.51 37.73
C MET A 1 5.16 73.90 38.24
N THR A 2 5.90 73.23 37.35
CA THR A 2 7.37 73.03 37.36
C THR A 2 8.09 72.34 38.54
N GLN A 3 8.44 71.06 38.32
CA GLN A 3 9.81 70.52 38.19
C GLN A 3 10.99 71.19 38.94
N LYS A 4 11.71 70.40 39.76
CA LYS A 4 13.19 70.36 39.94
C LYS A 4 13.55 69.00 40.57
N LEU A 5 14.30 68.08 39.95
CA LEU A 5 15.72 68.03 39.50
C LEU A 5 16.73 67.66 40.60
N GLY A 6 17.49 66.57 40.34
CA GLY A 6 18.83 66.29 40.87
C GLY A 6 18.85 65.42 42.13
N SER A 7 19.10 64.11 42.09
CA SER A 7 20.34 63.38 41.78
C SER A 7 21.32 63.27 42.97
N GLU A 8 21.27 62.14 43.68
CA GLU A 8 22.47 61.54 44.26
C GLU A 8 22.48 60.07 43.88
N ASN A 9 23.42 59.74 42.99
CA ASN A 9 23.63 58.41 42.41
C ASN A 9 24.90 57.85 43.05
N GLU A 10 24.76 57.19 44.19
CA GLU A 10 25.85 56.46 44.83
C GLU A 10 25.87 55.03 44.27
N ALA A 11 26.89 54.70 43.48
CA ALA A 11 27.02 53.40 42.83
C ALA A 11 27.56 52.33 43.81
N PRO A 12 26.85 51.19 44.03
CA PRO A 12 27.41 50.09 44.81
C PRO A 12 28.04 48.99 43.94
N LYS A 13 29.27 48.61 44.33
CA LYS A 13 30.17 47.57 43.79
C LYS A 13 29.51 46.22 43.43
N PRO A 14 30.10 45.46 42.47
CA PRO A 14 29.52 44.23 41.93
C PRO A 14 29.63 43.07 42.94
N ARG A 15 28.51 42.38 43.19
CA ARG A 15 28.48 41.12 43.96
C ARG A 15 28.62 39.91 43.03
N PRO A 16 29.38 38.87 43.44
CA PRO A 16 29.72 37.74 42.59
C PRO A 16 28.50 36.87 42.23
N ARG A 17 28.48 36.45 40.97
CA ARG A 17 27.47 35.63 40.28
C ARG A 17 27.21 34.33 41.05
N ARG A 18 26.07 34.26 41.74
CA ARG A 18 25.50 32.99 42.23
C ARG A 18 24.93 32.25 41.03
N VAL A 19 25.51 31.09 40.71
CA VAL A 19 24.94 30.17 39.72
C VAL A 19 23.69 29.57 40.35
N GLU A 20 22.54 30.16 40.08
CA GLU A 20 21.27 29.48 40.33
C GLU A 20 21.15 28.36 39.30
N THR A 21 21.31 27.13 39.75
CA THR A 21 20.87 25.94 39.01
C THR A 21 19.35 26.01 38.91
N LYS A 22 18.86 26.64 37.84
CA LYS A 22 17.48 26.52 37.40
C LYS A 22 17.27 25.04 37.09
N LYS A 23 16.59 24.36 38.01
CA LYS A 23 16.06 23.00 37.79
C LYS A 23 15.16 23.10 36.56
N LEU A 24 15.70 22.66 35.42
CA LEU A 24 14.93 22.50 34.19
C LEU A 24 13.86 21.47 34.53
N GLU A 25 12.61 21.93 34.56
CA GLU A 25 11.46 21.07 34.47
C GLU A 25 11.65 20.17 33.24
N PRO A 26 11.28 18.89 33.29
CA PRO A 26 11.38 18.03 32.12
C PRO A 26 10.46 18.67 31.08
N GLU A 27 11.08 19.34 30.13
CA GLU A 27 10.49 19.68 28.85
C GLU A 27 9.98 18.33 28.35
N VAL A 28 8.66 18.18 28.39
CA VAL A 28 7.97 17.07 27.76
C VAL A 28 8.38 17.21 26.31
N GLU A 29 9.45 16.49 25.95
CA GLU A 29 9.70 16.09 24.59
C GLU A 29 8.40 15.44 24.17
N MET A 30 7.56 16.22 23.50
CA MET A 30 6.65 15.69 22.51
C MET A 30 7.56 15.07 21.47
N GLU A 31 8.07 13.89 21.80
CA GLU A 31 8.51 12.91 20.87
C GLU A 31 7.34 12.80 19.90
N ASN A 32 7.55 13.42 18.75
CA ASN A 32 6.71 13.33 17.58
C ASN A 32 6.85 11.89 17.10
N SER A 33 6.34 10.97 17.91
CA SER A 33 5.90 9.67 17.47
C SER A 33 4.98 10.03 16.33
N VAL A 34 5.40 9.68 15.12
CA VAL A 34 4.47 9.55 14.02
C VAL A 34 3.51 8.48 14.49
N GLU A 35 2.50 8.89 15.24
CA GLU A 35 1.36 8.10 15.56
C GLU A 35 0.83 7.77 14.19
N VAL A 36 1.09 6.54 13.74
CA VAL A 36 0.42 6.00 12.57
C VAL A 36 -1.03 6.13 12.97
N VAL A 37 -1.71 7.16 12.45
CA VAL A 37 -3.12 7.42 12.71
C VAL A 37 -3.84 6.26 12.05
N THR A 38 -3.91 5.14 12.76
CA THR A 38 -4.78 4.04 12.40
C THR A 38 -6.18 4.61 12.46
N PRO A 39 -6.93 4.58 11.34
CA PRO A 39 -8.29 5.08 11.34
C PRO A 39 -9.03 4.48 12.53
N ALA A 40 -9.68 5.32 13.34
CA ALA A 40 -10.46 4.85 14.46
C ALA A 40 -11.47 3.79 13.94
N PRO A 41 -11.60 2.63 14.62
CA PRO A 41 -12.66 1.69 14.29
C PRO A 41 -13.99 2.45 14.22
N HIS A 42 -14.80 2.23 13.18
CA HIS A 42 -16.13 2.82 13.13
C HIS A 42 -16.91 2.33 14.37
N LEU A 43 -17.12 3.21 15.34
CA LEU A 43 -17.93 2.94 16.53
C LEU A 43 -19.35 2.59 16.03
N GLY A 44 -19.73 1.32 16.13
CA GLY A 44 -21.05 0.83 15.71
C GLY A 44 -21.07 -0.26 14.63
N LEU A 45 -19.93 -0.70 14.10
CA LEU A 45 -19.90 -1.85 13.19
C LEU A 45 -20.29 -3.15 13.88
N THR A 46 -21.15 -3.93 13.23
CA THR A 46 -21.50 -5.27 13.66
C THR A 46 -20.41 -6.28 13.30
N ARG A 47 -20.38 -7.41 14.01
CA ARG A 47 -19.42 -8.47 13.71
C ARG A 47 -19.59 -9.02 12.29
N ASP A 48 -20.85 -9.14 11.84
CA ASP A 48 -21.17 -9.60 10.50
C ASP A 48 -20.57 -8.67 9.43
N GLU A 49 -20.67 -7.36 9.59
CA GLU A 49 -20.07 -6.40 8.64
C GLU A 49 -18.55 -6.55 8.56
N THR A 50 -17.86 -6.63 9.69
CA THR A 50 -16.39 -6.84 9.70
C THR A 50 -15.98 -8.17 9.08
N ASN A 51 -16.77 -9.22 9.28
CA ASN A 51 -16.51 -10.54 8.69
C ASN A 51 -16.71 -10.52 7.16
N TRP A 52 -17.80 -9.93 6.66
CA TRP A 52 -18.06 -9.86 5.21
C TRP A 52 -17.06 -8.96 4.48
N ALA A 53 -16.66 -7.85 5.09
CA ALA A 53 -15.59 -7.00 4.57
C ALA A 53 -14.26 -7.77 4.50
N ALA A 54 -13.87 -8.45 5.59
CA ALA A 54 -12.66 -9.27 5.62
C ALA A 54 -12.70 -10.40 4.57
N LEU A 55 -13.84 -11.07 4.41
CA LEU A 55 -14.03 -12.13 3.41
C LEU A 55 -13.86 -11.62 1.98
N ALA A 56 -14.28 -10.40 1.68
CA ALA A 56 -14.09 -9.80 0.36
C ALA A 56 -12.61 -9.66 0.01
N HIS A 57 -11.76 -9.22 0.95
CA HIS A 57 -10.31 -9.17 0.72
C HIS A 57 -9.66 -10.55 0.74
N ALA A 58 -10.08 -11.43 1.67
CA ALA A 58 -9.53 -12.78 1.83
C ALA A 58 -9.80 -13.68 0.62
N SER A 59 -10.78 -13.37 -0.24
CA SER A 59 -11.01 -14.10 -1.49
C SER A 59 -9.82 -14.06 -2.45
N ILE A 60 -8.81 -13.21 -2.22
CA ILE A 60 -7.53 -13.28 -2.94
C ILE A 60 -6.86 -14.65 -2.78
N LEU A 61 -7.07 -15.33 -1.65
CA LEU A 61 -6.57 -16.68 -1.42
C LEU A 61 -7.25 -17.70 -2.33
N LEU A 62 -8.55 -17.53 -2.59
CA LEU A 62 -9.27 -18.34 -3.57
C LEU A 62 -8.73 -18.06 -4.98
N THR A 63 -8.45 -16.80 -5.31
CA THR A 63 -7.84 -16.41 -6.59
C THR A 63 -6.49 -17.10 -6.79
N LEU A 64 -5.63 -17.10 -5.77
CA LEU A 64 -4.35 -17.83 -5.79
C LEU A 64 -4.57 -19.33 -5.98
N LEU A 65 -5.48 -19.94 -5.21
CA LEU A 65 -5.78 -21.36 -5.28
C LEU A 65 -6.25 -21.76 -6.68
N LEU A 66 -7.19 -21.01 -7.27
CA LEU A 66 -7.65 -21.21 -8.64
C LEU A 66 -6.51 -21.05 -9.64
N GLY A 67 -5.67 -20.03 -9.46
CA GLY A 67 -4.47 -19.81 -10.27
C GLY A 67 -3.54 -21.02 -10.26
N VAL A 68 -3.21 -21.56 -9.09
CA VAL A 68 -2.29 -22.71 -8.97
C VAL A 68 -2.92 -23.99 -9.51
N LEU A 69 -4.15 -24.31 -9.12
CA LEU A 69 -4.79 -25.58 -9.47
C LEU A 69 -5.15 -25.70 -10.95
N THR A 70 -5.36 -24.58 -11.64
CA THR A 70 -5.78 -24.56 -13.05
C THR A 70 -4.70 -24.08 -14.00
N GLY A 71 -3.47 -23.86 -13.51
CA GLY A 71 -2.39 -23.28 -14.33
C GLY A 71 -2.71 -21.87 -14.83
N GLY A 72 -3.46 -21.10 -14.03
CA GLY A 72 -3.84 -19.73 -14.33
C GLY A 72 -5.15 -19.58 -15.11
N ILE A 73 -5.76 -20.66 -15.61
CA ILE A 73 -6.97 -20.56 -16.43
C ILE A 73 -8.12 -19.95 -15.64
N ALA A 74 -8.42 -20.43 -14.43
CA ALA A 74 -9.58 -20.00 -13.65
C ALA A 74 -9.35 -18.73 -12.81
N VAL A 75 -8.22 -18.03 -12.96
CA VAL A 75 -7.89 -16.85 -12.13
C VAL A 75 -8.89 -15.71 -12.31
N PHE A 76 -9.55 -15.61 -13.48
CA PHE A 76 -10.56 -14.60 -13.77
C PHE A 76 -11.83 -14.73 -12.91
N LEU A 77 -12.05 -15.88 -12.29
CA LEU A 77 -13.17 -16.09 -11.36
C LEU A 77 -12.90 -15.47 -9.98
N GLY A 78 -11.65 -15.17 -9.65
CA GLY A 78 -11.26 -14.59 -8.37
C GLY A 78 -12.01 -13.30 -8.02
N PRO A 79 -11.91 -12.25 -8.86
CA PRO A 79 -12.56 -10.96 -8.63
C PRO A 79 -14.09 -11.01 -8.56
N ILE A 80 -14.72 -12.12 -8.98
CA ILE A 80 -16.18 -12.30 -8.92
C ILE A 80 -16.64 -12.35 -7.46
N VAL A 81 -15.90 -13.00 -6.56
CA VAL A 81 -16.30 -13.12 -5.15
C VAL A 81 -16.49 -11.77 -4.46
N PRO A 82 -15.51 -10.84 -4.43
CA PRO A 82 -15.71 -9.54 -3.81
C PRO A 82 -16.74 -8.70 -4.57
N ALA A 83 -16.88 -8.87 -5.90
CA ALA A 83 -17.90 -8.16 -6.68
C ALA A 83 -19.33 -8.60 -6.30
N LEU A 84 -19.54 -9.89 -6.05
CA LEU A 84 -20.81 -10.41 -5.56
C LEU A 84 -21.11 -9.91 -4.14
N ILE A 85 -20.10 -9.85 -3.26
CA ILE A 85 -20.26 -9.29 -1.91
C ILE A 85 -20.64 -7.80 -2.00
N TRP A 86 -19.94 -7.03 -2.83
CA TRP A 86 -20.24 -5.62 -3.09
C TRP A 86 -21.71 -5.43 -3.53
N TYR A 87 -22.16 -6.20 -4.52
CA TYR A 87 -23.54 -6.14 -4.99
C TYR A 87 -24.56 -6.55 -3.92
N ALA A 88 -24.27 -7.61 -3.15
CA ALA A 88 -25.18 -8.15 -2.14
C ALA A 88 -25.33 -7.25 -0.90
N TYR A 89 -24.36 -6.36 -0.65
CA TYR A 89 -24.32 -5.46 0.51
C TYR A 89 -24.56 -3.99 0.20
N ARG A 90 -24.70 -3.62 -1.10
CA ARG A 90 -24.85 -2.23 -1.56
C ARG A 90 -25.94 -1.42 -0.83
N ASP A 91 -27.03 -2.08 -0.42
CA ASP A 91 -28.18 -1.47 0.25
C ASP A 91 -28.27 -1.84 1.75
N LYS A 92 -27.25 -2.54 2.30
CA LYS A 92 -27.25 -3.11 3.65
C LYS A 92 -26.18 -2.53 4.57
N SER A 93 -24.98 -2.28 4.05
CA SER A 93 -23.86 -1.74 4.83
C SER A 93 -22.92 -0.96 3.93
N GLU A 94 -22.73 0.32 4.24
CA GLU A 94 -21.79 1.20 3.53
C GLU A 94 -20.35 0.71 3.71
N TYR A 95 -20.00 0.26 4.91
CA TYR A 95 -18.67 -0.27 5.21
C TYR A 95 -18.32 -1.51 4.37
N VAL A 96 -19.21 -2.52 4.35
CA VAL A 96 -18.98 -3.74 3.55
C VAL A 96 -18.91 -3.41 2.07
N THR A 97 -19.79 -2.51 1.61
CA THR A 97 -19.84 -2.08 0.21
C THR A 97 -18.52 -1.45 -0.23
N GLU A 98 -17.96 -0.53 0.55
CA GLU A 98 -16.72 0.14 0.17
C GLU A 98 -15.51 -0.81 0.25
N GLN A 99 -15.42 -1.64 1.29
CA GLN A 99 -14.33 -2.64 1.39
C GLN A 99 -14.40 -3.68 0.27
N ALA A 100 -15.60 -4.20 -0.04
CA ALA A 100 -15.78 -5.15 -1.12
C ALA A 100 -15.47 -4.55 -2.50
N ARG A 101 -15.89 -3.30 -2.75
CA ARG A 101 -15.55 -2.56 -3.97
C ARG A 101 -14.04 -2.41 -4.13
N GLN A 102 -13.33 -2.04 -3.06
CA GLN A 102 -11.89 -1.92 -3.08
C GLN A 102 -11.20 -3.26 -3.32
N ALA A 103 -11.66 -4.34 -2.68
CA ALA A 103 -11.18 -5.69 -2.94
C ALA A 103 -11.38 -6.09 -4.41
N THR A 104 -12.54 -5.81 -5.00
CA THR A 104 -12.80 -6.04 -6.43
C THR A 104 -11.81 -5.29 -7.31
N ILE A 105 -11.64 -3.98 -7.11
CA ILE A 105 -10.73 -3.17 -7.93
C ILE A 105 -9.29 -3.68 -7.80
N PHE A 106 -8.86 -4.01 -6.57
CA PHE A 106 -7.54 -4.55 -6.31
C PHE A 106 -7.30 -5.87 -7.06
N GLN A 107 -8.24 -6.82 -6.98
CA GLN A 107 -8.10 -8.11 -7.67
C GLN A 107 -8.17 -7.97 -9.19
N VAL A 108 -9.04 -7.12 -9.72
CA VAL A 108 -9.12 -6.86 -11.17
C VAL A 108 -7.83 -6.24 -11.68
N ALA A 109 -7.31 -5.18 -11.05
CA ALA A 109 -6.07 -4.58 -11.53
C ALA A 109 -4.87 -5.50 -11.32
N GLY A 110 -4.84 -6.26 -10.22
CA GLY A 110 -3.82 -7.28 -9.98
C GLY A 110 -3.80 -8.34 -11.08
N LEU A 111 -4.98 -8.79 -11.52
CA LEU A 111 -5.14 -9.69 -12.65
C LEU A 111 -4.66 -9.06 -13.97
N LEU A 112 -5.06 -7.82 -14.25
CA LEU A 112 -4.63 -7.11 -15.46
C LEU A 112 -3.11 -6.87 -15.47
N ALA A 113 -2.52 -6.53 -14.33
CA ALA A 113 -1.08 -6.36 -14.18
C ALA A 113 -0.32 -7.68 -14.43
N LEU A 114 -0.82 -8.80 -13.86
CA LEU A 114 -0.25 -10.12 -14.12
C LEU A 114 -0.37 -10.51 -15.59
N LEU A 115 -1.52 -10.26 -16.22
CA LEU A 115 -1.75 -10.55 -17.63
C LEU A 115 -0.84 -9.72 -18.53
N ALA A 116 -0.70 -8.42 -18.25
CA ALA A 116 0.21 -7.54 -18.97
C ALA A 116 1.67 -8.00 -18.82
N LEU A 117 2.11 -8.31 -17.60
CA LEU A 117 3.45 -8.85 -17.34
C LEU A 117 3.70 -10.17 -18.07
N ALA A 118 2.71 -11.06 -18.10
CA ALA A 118 2.79 -12.35 -18.77
C ALA A 118 2.86 -12.19 -20.30
N VAL A 119 1.93 -11.46 -20.90
CA VAL A 119 1.83 -11.34 -22.36
C VAL A 119 2.96 -10.49 -22.93
N VAL A 120 3.17 -9.29 -22.39
CA VAL A 120 4.23 -8.40 -22.87
C VAL A 120 5.60 -9.00 -22.61
N GLY A 121 5.81 -9.57 -21.42
CA GLY A 121 7.07 -10.23 -21.09
C GLY A 121 7.35 -11.45 -21.95
N ALA A 122 6.34 -12.30 -22.22
CA ALA A 122 6.51 -13.44 -23.12
C ALA A 122 6.88 -13.02 -24.55
N ILE A 123 6.26 -11.95 -25.07
CA ILE A 123 6.60 -11.41 -26.40
C ILE A 123 8.05 -10.90 -26.42
N LEU A 124 8.44 -10.09 -25.43
CA LEU A 124 9.80 -9.54 -25.34
C LEU A 124 10.85 -10.65 -25.19
N VAL A 125 10.58 -11.64 -24.34
CA VAL A 125 11.45 -12.80 -24.14
C VAL A 125 11.58 -13.60 -25.44
N ALA A 126 10.46 -13.90 -26.12
CA ALA A 126 10.47 -14.63 -27.39
C ALA A 126 11.26 -13.91 -28.49
N VAL A 127 11.04 -12.60 -28.65
CA VAL A 127 11.80 -11.76 -29.59
C VAL A 127 13.28 -11.74 -29.22
N GLY A 128 13.62 -11.56 -27.95
CA GLY A 128 14.99 -11.56 -27.47
C GLY A 128 15.72 -12.87 -27.73
N TRP A 129 15.06 -14.02 -27.54
CA TRP A 129 15.60 -15.34 -27.89
C TRP A 129 15.77 -15.51 -29.40
N ALA A 130 14.81 -15.09 -30.21
CA ALA A 130 14.90 -15.16 -31.67
C ALA A 130 16.08 -14.33 -32.20
N VAL A 131 16.23 -13.09 -31.73
CA VAL A 131 17.36 -12.21 -32.08
C VAL A 131 18.69 -12.81 -31.63
N SER A 132 18.74 -13.33 -30.41
CA SER A 132 19.96 -13.95 -29.87
C SER A 132 20.39 -15.14 -30.70
N ALA A 133 19.46 -16.01 -31.10
CA ALA A 133 19.71 -17.18 -31.94
C ALA A 133 20.28 -16.80 -33.30
N VAL A 134 19.74 -15.77 -33.96
CA VAL A 134 20.28 -15.27 -35.24
C VAL A 134 21.70 -14.73 -35.08
N LEU A 135 21.97 -13.99 -34.00
CA LEU A 135 23.29 -13.39 -33.75
C LEU A 135 24.36 -14.39 -33.32
N VAL A 136 24.02 -15.65 -33.03
CA VAL A 136 25.02 -16.70 -32.74
C VAL A 136 25.98 -16.86 -33.91
N ILE A 137 25.50 -16.65 -35.14
CA ILE A 137 26.31 -16.74 -36.38
C ILE A 137 27.53 -15.81 -36.33
N VAL A 138 27.41 -14.65 -35.67
CA VAL A 138 28.48 -13.64 -35.55
C VAL A 138 29.16 -13.64 -34.17
N LEU A 139 29.06 -14.74 -33.41
CA LEU A 139 29.59 -14.96 -32.04
C LEU A 139 29.04 -14.03 -30.94
N VAL A 140 28.55 -12.83 -31.27
CA VAL A 140 27.87 -11.89 -30.35
C VAL A 140 26.65 -12.55 -29.71
N GLY A 141 25.95 -13.42 -30.44
CA GLY A 141 24.80 -14.16 -29.92
C GLY A 141 25.12 -15.00 -28.70
N LEU A 142 26.35 -15.51 -28.54
CA LEU A 142 26.70 -16.34 -27.38
C LEU A 142 26.60 -15.57 -26.06
N ILE A 143 27.00 -14.29 -26.05
CA ILE A 143 26.85 -13.40 -24.90
C ILE A 143 25.36 -13.10 -24.67
N LEU A 144 24.61 -12.84 -25.74
CA LEU A 144 23.19 -12.54 -25.66
C LEU A 144 22.36 -13.71 -25.13
N LEU A 145 22.73 -14.97 -25.42
CA LEU A 145 22.05 -16.14 -24.85
C LEU A 145 22.12 -16.15 -23.31
N VAL A 146 23.27 -15.81 -22.74
CA VAL A 146 23.43 -15.72 -21.27
C VAL A 146 22.59 -14.58 -20.71
N VAL A 147 22.60 -13.42 -21.36
CA VAL A 147 21.76 -12.27 -20.97
C VAL A 147 20.27 -12.64 -21.02
N MET A 148 19.83 -13.30 -22.10
CA MET A 148 18.44 -13.71 -22.28
C MET A 148 18.01 -14.78 -21.29
N ALA A 149 18.91 -15.69 -20.89
CA ALA A 149 18.63 -16.64 -19.81
C ALA A 149 18.36 -15.91 -18.49
N ILE A 150 19.19 -14.92 -18.12
CA ILE A 150 18.97 -14.10 -16.91
C ILE A 150 17.64 -13.33 -17.00
N VAL A 151 17.36 -12.67 -18.14
CA VAL A 151 16.11 -11.93 -18.35
C VAL A 151 14.90 -12.86 -18.21
N THR A 152 14.98 -14.08 -18.75
CA THR A 152 13.90 -15.07 -18.67
C THR A 152 13.68 -15.53 -17.22
N LEU A 153 14.74 -15.74 -16.45
CA LEU A 153 14.65 -16.09 -15.03
C LEU A 153 14.05 -14.96 -14.20
N LEU A 154 14.46 -13.71 -14.44
CA LEU A 154 13.91 -12.54 -13.75
C LEU A 154 12.43 -12.34 -14.08
N TRP A 155 12.04 -12.52 -15.34
CA TRP A 155 10.65 -12.45 -15.76
C TRP A 155 9.81 -13.55 -15.09
N GLY A 156 10.28 -14.80 -15.09
CA GLY A 156 9.62 -15.91 -14.40
C GLY A 156 9.48 -15.66 -12.89
N ALA A 157 10.53 -15.14 -12.25
CA ALA A 157 10.49 -14.74 -10.85
C ALA A 157 9.45 -13.64 -10.59
N ALA A 158 9.34 -12.64 -11.48
CA ALA A 158 8.35 -11.57 -11.36
C ALA A 158 6.91 -12.10 -11.48
N ILE A 159 6.67 -13.06 -12.38
CA ILE A 159 5.36 -13.73 -12.53
C ILE A 159 4.94 -14.46 -11.25
N ILE A 160 5.89 -15.00 -10.49
CA ILE A 160 5.63 -15.68 -9.22
C ILE A 160 5.51 -14.68 -8.06
N ALA A 161 6.38 -13.67 -8.02
CA ALA A 161 6.44 -12.70 -6.93
C ALA A 161 5.20 -11.80 -6.87
N LEU A 162 4.64 -11.41 -8.02
CA LEU A 162 3.52 -10.49 -8.08
C LEU A 162 2.23 -11.07 -7.43
N PRO A 163 1.78 -12.31 -7.71
CA PRO A 163 0.67 -12.93 -7.00
C PRO A 163 0.93 -13.09 -5.49
N ILE A 164 2.17 -13.38 -5.09
CA ILE A 164 2.53 -13.47 -3.66
C ILE A 164 2.35 -12.11 -2.98
N ALA A 165 2.87 -11.04 -3.58
CA ALA A 165 2.70 -9.68 -3.08
C ALA A 165 1.22 -9.29 -2.99
N GLN A 166 0.41 -9.69 -3.98
CA GLN A 166 -1.03 -9.45 -3.96
C GLN A 166 -1.73 -10.15 -2.80
N VAL A 167 -1.38 -11.41 -2.55
CA VAL A 167 -1.93 -12.20 -1.46
C VAL A 167 -1.54 -11.61 -0.11
N VAL A 168 -0.27 -11.26 0.09
CA VAL A 168 0.19 -10.61 1.33
C VAL A 168 -0.60 -9.33 1.58
N TYR A 169 -0.75 -8.48 0.57
CA TYR A 169 -1.44 -7.20 0.73
C TYR A 169 -2.95 -7.36 0.91
N GLY A 170 -3.57 -8.33 0.22
CA GLY A 170 -4.99 -8.66 0.42
C GLY A 170 -5.27 -9.30 1.78
N CYS A 171 -4.38 -10.13 2.31
CA CYS A 171 -4.49 -10.65 3.67
C CYS A 171 -4.32 -9.54 4.71
N TYR A 172 -3.40 -8.60 4.51
CA TYR A 172 -3.27 -7.42 5.37
C TYR A 172 -4.55 -6.59 5.36
N ALA A 173 -5.13 -6.34 4.19
CA ALA A 173 -6.41 -5.66 4.05
C ALA A 173 -7.56 -6.41 4.76
N ALA A 174 -7.59 -7.74 4.66
CA ALA A 174 -8.58 -8.57 5.35
C ALA A 174 -8.46 -8.45 6.87
N LEU A 175 -7.24 -8.42 7.42
CA LEU A 175 -7.01 -8.23 8.86
C LEU A 175 -7.46 -6.85 9.33
N GLU A 176 -7.16 -5.80 8.56
CA GLU A 176 -7.58 -4.43 8.90
C GLU A 176 -9.11 -4.31 8.87
N ALA A 177 -9.74 -4.87 7.83
CA ALA A 177 -11.19 -4.91 7.70
C ALA A 177 -11.87 -5.74 8.81
N TYR A 178 -11.24 -6.83 9.26
CA TYR A 178 -11.71 -7.66 10.36
C TYR A 178 -11.66 -6.94 11.72
N ASN A 179 -10.72 -6.01 11.89
CA ASN A 179 -10.60 -5.14 13.05
C ASN A 179 -11.55 -3.92 12.97
N GLY A 180 -12.39 -3.83 11.94
CA GLY A 180 -13.36 -2.74 11.76
C GLY A 180 -12.73 -1.42 11.32
N ARG A 181 -11.49 -1.47 10.79
CA ARG A 181 -10.78 -0.30 10.30
C ARG A 181 -10.95 -0.23 8.78
N PRO A 182 -11.36 0.93 8.23
CA PRO A 182 -11.47 1.08 6.78
C PRO A 182 -10.09 0.95 6.16
N PHE A 183 -9.91 -0.11 5.37
CA PHE A 183 -8.71 -0.26 4.56
C PHE A 183 -8.86 0.56 3.27
N ARG A 184 -7.75 1.12 2.77
CA ARG A 184 -7.64 1.79 1.48
C ARG A 184 -6.36 1.34 0.78
N TYR A 185 -6.50 0.70 -0.38
CA TYR A 185 -5.35 0.43 -1.25
C TYR A 185 -4.79 1.78 -1.75
N TRP A 186 -3.54 2.11 -1.42
CA TRP A 186 -2.96 3.44 -1.69
C TRP A 186 -3.10 3.91 -3.16
N TRP A 187 -3.00 2.98 -4.13
CA TRP A 187 -3.02 3.24 -5.56
C TRP A 187 -4.43 3.22 -6.13
N VAL A 188 -5.39 2.64 -5.39
CA VAL A 188 -6.83 2.67 -5.72
C VAL A 188 -7.48 3.93 -5.15
N ALA A 189 -7.08 4.33 -3.95
CA ALA A 189 -7.56 5.54 -3.28
C ALA A 189 -7.37 6.77 -4.18
N ASP A 190 -6.16 6.97 -4.71
CA ASP A 190 -5.84 8.07 -5.63
C ASP A 190 -6.69 8.06 -6.90
N VAL A 191 -7.03 6.89 -7.43
CA VAL A 191 -7.85 6.78 -8.65
C VAL A 191 -9.29 7.17 -8.34
N ILE A 192 -9.85 6.68 -7.24
CA ILE A 192 -11.22 7.00 -6.82
C ILE A 192 -11.36 8.50 -6.53
N ASP A 193 -10.42 9.07 -5.79
CA ASP A 193 -10.44 10.48 -5.41
C ASP A 193 -10.39 11.40 -6.64
N ARG A 194 -9.61 11.03 -7.67
CA ARG A 194 -9.56 11.76 -8.95
C ARG A 194 -10.88 11.74 -9.71
N TYR A 195 -11.59 10.61 -9.74
CA TYR A 195 -12.89 10.52 -10.42
C TYR A 195 -13.98 11.28 -9.69
N GLN A 196 -14.00 11.22 -8.36
CA GLN A 196 -14.96 11.97 -7.55
C GLN A 196 -14.73 13.48 -7.61
N ALA A 197 -13.49 13.94 -7.77
CA ALA A 197 -13.18 15.35 -7.99
C ALA A 197 -13.65 15.90 -9.35
N GLN A 198 -14.04 15.04 -10.29
CA GLN A 198 -14.46 15.41 -11.66
C GLN A 198 -15.96 15.25 -11.90
N ALA A 199 -16.71 14.67 -10.95
CA ALA A 199 -18.16 14.45 -11.01
C ALA A 199 -18.92 15.54 -10.25
#